data_AF-Q57W32-F1
#
_entry.id   AF-Q57W32-F1
#
_cell.length_a   1.000
_cell.length_b   1.000
_cell.length_c   1.000
_cell.angle_alpha   90.00
_cell.angle_beta   90.00
_cell.angle_gamma   90.00
#
_symmetry.space_group_name_H-M   'P 1'
#
loop_
_entity.id
_entity.type
_entity.pdbx_description
1 polymer ?
#
loop_
_entity_poly.entity_id
_entity_poly.type
_entity_poly.pdbx_seq_one_letter_code
_entity_poly.pdbx_strand_id
1 'polypeptide(L)' 'MVVGAGFMMNMVASSLLQSGAFEVYLNGSLIYSKLETGAVPTAETLADHILRQIISGTAAGTRTA' A
#
# COMPACT_ATOMS: atom_id res chain seq x y z
N MET A 1 23.83 -21.00 -8.82
CA MET A 1 22.85 -20.57 -7.80
C MET A 1 22.08 -19.30 -8.22
N VAL A 2 22.77 -18.26 -8.72
CA VAL A 2 22.15 -16.97 -9.15
C VAL A 2 20.99 -17.15 -10.14
N VAL A 3 21.14 -18.04 -11.13
CA VAL A 3 20.07 -18.33 -12.12
C VAL A 3 18.78 -18.80 -11.44
N GLY A 4 18.89 -19.65 -10.42
CA GLY A 4 17.72 -20.14 -9.66
C GLY A 4 17.04 -19.03 -8.86
N ALA A 5 17.82 -18.13 -8.24
CA ALA A 5 17.27 -16.96 -7.55
C ALA A 5 16.56 -16.00 -8.51
N GLY A 6 17.13 -15.78 -9.71
CA GLY A 6 16.51 -14.99 -10.77
C GLY A 6 15.17 -15.58 -11.23
N PHE A 7 15.09 -16.90 -11.38
CA PHE A 7 13.84 -17.57 -11.73
C PHE A 7 12.76 -17.40 -10.65
N MET A 8 13.12 -17.57 -9.37
CA MET A 8 12.18 -17.37 -8.27
C MET A 8 11.67 -15.92 -8.19
N MET A 9 12.54 -14.92 -8.39
CA MET A 9 12.13 -13.52 -8.42
C MET A 9 11.18 -13.21 -9.59
N ASN A 10 11.41 -13.81 -10.76
CA ASN A 10 10.48 -13.67 -11.89
C ASN A 10 9.11 -14.27 -11.57
N MET A 11 9.05 -15.40 -10.88
CA MET A 11 7.79 -16.03 -10.48
C MET A 11 7.01 -15.15 -9.49
N VAL A 12 7.68 -14.61 -8.47
CA VAL A 12 7.07 -13.68 -7.51
C VAL A 12 6.57 -12.41 -8.21
N ALA A 13 7.39 -11.80 -9.07
CA ALA A 13 7.00 -10.61 -9.83
C ALA A 13 5.78 -10.88 -10.74
N SER A 14 5.77 -12.03 -11.42
CA SER A 14 4.64 -12.45 -12.25
C SER A 14 3.36 -12.62 -11.42
N SER A 15 3.44 -13.23 -10.24
CA SER A 15 2.29 -13.37 -9.34
C SER A 15 1.78 -12.01 -8.83
N LEU A 16 2.68 -11.08 -8.48
CA LEU A 16 2.30 -9.74 -8.02
C LEU A 16 1.58 -8.95 -9.14
N LEU A 17 2.13 -8.97 -10.36
CA LEU A 17 1.53 -8.33 -11.53
C LEU A 17 0.18 -8.94 -11.89
N GLN A 18 0.08 -10.27 -11.89
CA GLN A 18 -1.15 -10.99 -12.22
C GLN A 18 -2.25 -10.75 -11.18
N SER A 19 -1.89 -10.70 -9.89
CA SER A 19 -2.86 -10.47 -8.81
C SER A 19 -3.42 -9.04 -8.82
N GLY A 20 -2.79 -8.12 -9.55
CA GLY A 20 -3.06 -6.69 -9.43
C GLY A 20 -2.80 -6.22 -7.99
N ALA A 21 -1.62 -6.54 -7.47
CA ALA A 21 -1.16 -6.07 -6.16
C ALA A 21 -1.28 -4.55 -6.12
N PHE A 22 -2.13 -4.06 -5.22
CA PHE A 22 -2.52 -2.66 -5.15
C PHE A 22 -2.14 -2.12 -3.78
N GLU A 23 -1.33 -1.07 -3.77
CA GLU A 23 -0.93 -0.35 -2.58
C GLU A 23 -1.32 1.12 -2.73
N VAL A 24 -1.85 1.70 -1.65
CA VAL A 24 -2.18 3.13 -1.61
C VAL A 24 -1.27 3.82 -0.62
N TYR A 25 -0.63 4.87 -1.10
CA TYR A 25 0.23 5.73 -0.31
C TYR A 25 -0.39 7.12 -0.18
N LEU A 26 -0.30 7.70 1.00
CA LEU A 26 -0.67 9.10 1.26
C LEU A 26 0.51 9.79 1.95
N ASN A 27 1.02 10.87 1.34
CA ASN A 27 2.20 11.58 1.84
C ASN A 27 3.42 10.68 2.09
N GLY A 28 3.61 9.66 1.24
CA GLY A 28 4.69 8.67 1.38
C GLY A 28 4.44 7.59 2.44
N SER A 29 3.37 7.67 3.23
CA SER A 29 2.98 6.60 4.16
C SER A 29 2.06 5.60 3.46
N LEU A 30 2.34 4.31 3.60
CA LEU A 30 1.41 3.25 3.19
C LEU A 30 0.13 3.35 4.04
N ILE A 31 -1.03 3.46 3.38
CA ILE A 31 -2.34 3.50 4.04
C ILE A 31 -3.19 2.25 3.76
N TYR A 32 -2.88 1.52 2.69
CA TYR A 32 -3.56 0.27 2.35
C TYR A 32 -2.67 -0.63 1.51
N SER A 33 -2.60 -1.93 1.84
CA SER A 33 -1.95 -2.93 1.00
C SER A 33 -2.88 -4.11 0.74
N LYS A 34 -3.23 -4.33 -0.53
CA LYS A 34 -3.96 -5.53 -0.95
C LYS A 34 -3.19 -6.81 -0.65
N LEU A 35 -1.85 -6.74 -0.64
CA LEU A 35 -1.02 -7.91 -0.32
C LEU A 35 -1.23 -8.36 1.13
N GLU A 36 -1.48 -7.42 2.03
CA GLU A 36 -1.74 -7.69 3.44
C GLU A 36 -3.21 -8.04 3.69
N THR A 37 -4.14 -7.35 3.03
CA THR A 37 -5.59 -7.50 3.27
C THR A 37 -6.26 -8.58 2.41
N GLY A 38 -5.61 -9.02 1.33
CA GLY A 38 -6.13 -10.00 0.37
C GLY A 38 -7.20 -9.46 -0.59
N ALA A 39 -7.63 -8.21 -0.48
CA ALA A 39 -8.69 -7.63 -1.29
C ALA A 39 -8.42 -6.16 -1.66
N VAL A 40 -9.06 -5.68 -2.73
CA VAL A 40 -9.06 -4.24 -3.07
C VAL A 40 -10.10 -3.57 -2.16
N PRO A 41 -9.81 -2.41 -1.56
CA PRO A 41 -10.78 -1.74 -0.69
C PRO A 41 -11.91 -1.15 -1.54
N THR A 42 -13.10 -1.03 -0.95
CA THR A 42 -14.16 -0.22 -1.57
C THR A 42 -13.76 1.26 -1.54
N ALA A 43 -14.33 2.05 -2.46
CA ALA A 43 -14.07 3.50 -2.51
C ALA A 43 -14.39 4.19 -1.16
N GLU A 44 -15.44 3.74 -0.48
CA GLU A 44 -15.85 4.25 0.84
C GLU A 44 -14.83 3.93 1.93
N THR A 45 -14.35 2.68 1.99
CA THR A 45 -13.33 2.27 2.98
C THR A 45 -12.03 3.05 2.76
N LEU A 46 -11.64 3.25 1.50
CA LEU A 46 -10.46 4.02 1.17
C LEU A 46 -10.60 5.49 1.55
N ALA A 47 -11.77 6.09 1.29
CA ALA A 47 -12.06 7.47 1.70
C ALA A 47 -11.97 7.63 3.22
N ASP A 48 -12.51 6.69 4.01
CA ASP A 48 -12.40 6.73 5.47
C ASP A 48 -10.94 6.65 5.92
N HIS A 49 -10.11 5.79 5.31
CA HIS A 49 -8.67 5.71 5.63
C HIS A 49 -7.95 7.03 5.34
N ILE A 50 -8.22 7.63 4.18
CA ILE A 50 -7.62 8.92 3.79
C ILE A 50 -8.06 10.03 4.75
N LEU A 51 -9.35 10.12 5.06
CA LEU A 51 -9.88 11.14 5.97
C LEU A 51 -9.25 11.02 7.36
N ARG A 52 -9.13 9.81 7.91
CA ARG A 52 -8.47 9.57 9.20
C ARG A 52 -7.01 10.02 9.19
N GLN A 53 -6.28 9.75 8.12
CA GLN A 53 -4.88 10.14 7.97
C GLN A 53 -4.69 11.64 7.77
N ILE A 54 -5.61 12.30 7.06
CA ILE A 54 -5.60 13.76 6.93
C ILE A 54 -5.89 14.39 8.30
N ILE A 55 -6.90 13.90 9.02
CA ILE A 55 -7.26 14.43 10.35
C ILE A 55 -6.11 14.21 11.35
N SER A 56 -5.52 13.01 11.39
CA SER A 56 -4.39 12.72 12.28
C SER A 56 -3.11 13.47 11.87
N GLY A 57 -2.83 13.57 10.56
CA GLY A 57 -1.70 14.32 10.01
C GLY A 57 -1.81 15.83 10.22
N THR A 58 -3.02 16.38 10.12
CA THR A 58 -3.31 17.80 10.43
C THR A 58 -3.15 18.08 11.93
N ALA A 59 -3.53 17.13 12.79
CA ALA A 59 -3.32 17.23 14.23
C ALA A 59 -1.83 17.14 14.62
N ALA A 60 -1.00 16.43 13.86
CA ALA A 60 0.44 16.34 14.09
C ALA A 60 1.23 17.53 13.50
N GLY A 61 0.81 18.07 12.35
CA GLY A 61 1.53 19.12 11.61
C GLY A 61 1.44 20.55 12.16
N THR A 62 0.70 20.78 13.26
CA THR A 62 0.47 22.13 13.81
C THR A 62 1.28 22.47 15.07
N ARG A 63 2.30 21.66 15.43
CA ARG A 63 3.17 21.94 16.59
C ARG A 63 4.64 22.18 16.21
N THR A 64 4.90 23.23 15.44
CA THR A 64 6.17 23.98 15.50
C THR A 64 5.90 25.43 15.12
N ALA A 65 5.45 26.21 16.10
CA ALA A 65 5.69 27.65 16.20
C ALA A 65 6.56 27.84 17.45
#